data_AF-Q2AAF2-F1
#
_entry.id   AF-Q2AAF2-F1
#
_cell.length_a   1.000
_cell.length_b   1.000
_cell.length_c   1.000
_cell.angle_alpha   90.00
_cell.angle_beta   90.00
_cell.angle_gamma   90.00
#
_symmetry.space_group_name_H-M   'P 1'
#
loop_
_entity.id
_entity.type
_entity.pdbx_description
1 polymer ?
#
loop_
_entity_poly.entity_id
_entity_poly.type
_entity_poly.pdbx_seq_one_letter_code
_entity_poly.pdbx_strand_id
1 'polypeptide(L)'
;NVNSQPFMRWRHRFDFVMEAIHKAEAETGERKGHYLNVTAPTADEMMRRAEYAKELGAPIIMHDYLTGGLSANTQLAQWCQNNGMLLHIHRTMHAVLDHNPHHGIHFRVLTKILRLSGGDHLHSGTVVGKLEGDRDATLGWIDTMRDSYIKEDRTRGLFFDQDWGSMPGVIPVASGGIHVWHMPALVSIFGDDSCLQFGGGTLGHPWGNAAGAAANRVAVEACVEARNQGVELEKEGKDILTKASAHSPELKIAMET
;
A
#
# COMPACT_ATOMS: atom_id res chain seq x y z
N ASN A 1 11.11 -9.09 -0.87
CA ASN A 1 12.59 -9.12 -0.72
C ASN A 1 13.32 -9.00 -2.06
N VAL A 2 12.72 -8.40 -3.09
CA VAL A 2 13.40 -8.17 -4.38
C VAL A 2 14.33 -6.97 -4.22
N ASN A 3 15.63 -7.18 -4.35
CA ASN A 3 16.65 -6.13 -4.22
C ASN A 3 17.58 -6.21 -5.43
N SER A 4 18.71 -6.90 -5.30
CA SER A 4 19.62 -7.24 -6.39
C SER A 4 20.19 -8.63 -6.15
N GLN A 5 19.75 -9.60 -6.94
CA GLN A 5 20.07 -11.01 -6.75
C GLN A 5 20.68 -11.60 -8.05
N PRO A 6 21.33 -12.77 -8.01
CA PRO A 6 21.93 -13.39 -9.20
C PRO A 6 20.94 -13.57 -10.36
N PHE A 7 19.68 -13.91 -10.08
CA PHE A 7 18.65 -14.10 -11.10
C PHE A 7 18.08 -12.79 -11.67
N MET A 8 18.26 -11.66 -10.98
CA MET A 8 17.74 -10.35 -11.42
C MET A 8 18.51 -9.22 -10.72
N ARG A 9 19.40 -8.57 -11.47
CA ARG A 9 20.13 -7.38 -11.00
C ARG A 9 19.21 -6.16 -11.02
N TRP A 10 19.33 -5.30 -10.01
CA TRP A 10 18.41 -4.19 -9.79
C TRP A 10 18.35 -3.22 -10.97
N ARG A 11 19.49 -2.93 -11.60
CA ARG A 11 19.57 -1.96 -12.71
C ARG A 11 18.76 -2.41 -13.92
N HIS A 12 18.96 -3.65 -14.38
CA HIS A 12 18.17 -4.22 -15.47
C HIS A 12 16.68 -4.22 -15.15
N ARG A 13 16.30 -4.54 -13.91
CA ARG A 13 14.89 -4.48 -13.50
C ARG A 13 14.33 -3.07 -13.65
N PHE A 14 15.07 -2.04 -13.23
CA PHE A 14 14.61 -0.65 -13.32
C PHE A 14 14.39 -0.25 -14.78
N ASP A 15 15.33 -0.59 -15.66
CA ASP A 15 15.24 -0.28 -17.10
C ASP A 15 13.98 -0.90 -17.73
N PHE A 16 13.77 -2.21 -17.57
CA PHE A 16 12.60 -2.90 -18.14
C PHE A 16 11.27 -2.44 -17.52
N VAL A 17 11.25 -2.14 -16.22
CA VAL A 17 10.04 -1.64 -15.55
C VAL A 17 9.66 -0.25 -16.07
N MET A 18 10.64 0.63 -16.32
CA MET A 18 10.35 1.96 -16.86
C MET A 18 9.84 1.91 -18.30
N GLU A 19 10.39 1.00 -19.13
CA GLU A 19 9.82 0.74 -20.46
C GLU A 19 8.35 0.29 -20.38
N ALA A 20 8.04 -0.64 -19.46
CA ALA A 20 6.68 -1.13 -19.26
C ALA A 20 5.73 -0.03 -18.75
N ILE A 21 6.19 0.85 -17.85
CA ILE A 21 5.43 2.01 -17.37
C ILE A 21 5.08 2.93 -18.53
N HIS A 22 6.04 3.31 -19.35
CA HIS A 22 5.81 4.22 -20.48
C HIS A 22 4.84 3.62 -21.50
N LYS A 23 4.97 2.32 -21.79
CA LYS A 23 4.04 1.61 -22.66
C LYS A 23 2.61 1.63 -22.10
N ALA A 24 2.43 1.26 -20.84
CA ALA A 24 1.11 1.21 -20.21
C ALA A 24 0.46 2.60 -20.06
N GLU A 25 1.25 3.63 -19.75
CA GLU A 25 0.78 5.02 -19.72
C GLU A 25 0.34 5.50 -21.11
N ALA A 26 1.10 5.20 -22.16
CA ALA A 26 0.74 5.53 -23.53
C ALA A 26 -0.55 4.81 -24.01
N GLU A 27 -0.73 3.54 -23.63
CA GLU A 27 -1.92 2.75 -24.02
C GLU A 27 -3.19 3.17 -23.26
N THR A 28 -3.07 3.64 -22.02
CA THR A 28 -4.22 3.92 -21.15
C THR A 28 -4.54 5.40 -20.97
N GLY A 29 -3.58 6.29 -21.21
CA GLY A 29 -3.72 7.73 -20.93
C GLY A 29 -3.72 8.10 -19.45
N GLU A 30 -3.55 7.13 -18.54
CA GLU A 30 -3.46 7.35 -17.09
C GLU A 30 -2.01 7.28 -16.62
N ARG A 31 -1.63 8.11 -15.65
CA ARG A 31 -0.31 8.04 -15.00
C ARG A 31 -0.05 6.67 -14.39
N LYS A 32 1.11 6.07 -14.67
CA LYS A 32 1.52 4.77 -14.14
C LYS A 32 2.77 4.88 -13.27
N GLY A 33 2.96 3.88 -12.42
CA GLY A 33 4.14 3.78 -11.55
C GLY A 33 4.38 2.36 -11.09
N HIS A 34 5.62 2.08 -10.71
CA HIS A 34 6.04 0.84 -10.06
C HIS A 34 7.04 1.20 -8.97
N TYR A 35 6.84 0.73 -7.74
CA TYR A 35 7.72 1.07 -6.64
C TYR A 35 9.07 0.37 -6.81
N LEU A 36 10.06 1.10 -7.32
CA LEU A 36 11.40 0.56 -7.55
C LEU A 36 12.11 0.40 -6.20
N ASN A 37 12.34 -0.84 -5.76
CA ASN A 37 12.94 -1.10 -4.45
C ASN A 37 14.42 -0.68 -4.40
N VAL A 38 14.72 0.33 -3.58
CA VAL A 38 16.07 0.86 -3.37
C VAL A 38 16.77 0.28 -2.14
N THR A 39 16.08 -0.50 -1.31
CA THR A 39 16.66 -1.15 -0.13
C THR A 39 17.93 -1.93 -0.48
N ALA A 40 19.00 -1.73 0.29
CA ALA A 40 20.34 -2.20 -0.04
C ALA A 40 21.18 -2.54 1.21
N PRO A 41 22.33 -3.24 1.05
CA PRO A 41 23.23 -3.56 2.16
C PRO A 41 23.92 -2.35 2.81
N THR A 42 24.07 -1.25 2.07
CA THR A 42 24.69 -0.01 2.56
C THR A 42 23.87 1.20 2.12
N ALA A 43 23.98 2.30 2.87
CA ALA A 43 23.32 3.56 2.53
C ALA A 43 23.78 4.08 1.15
N ASP A 44 25.07 4.00 0.84
CA ASP A 44 25.60 4.43 -0.46
C ASP A 44 24.97 3.66 -1.63
N GLU A 45 24.80 2.34 -1.50
CA GLU A 45 24.14 1.53 -2.53
C GLU A 45 22.64 1.84 -2.63
N MET A 46 21.99 2.17 -1.52
CA MET A 46 20.59 2.62 -1.51
C MET A 46 20.45 3.95 -2.27
N MET A 47 21.31 4.92 -1.97
CA MET A 47 21.32 6.23 -2.64
C MET A 47 21.66 6.10 -4.12
N ARG A 48 22.61 5.22 -4.50
CA ARG A 48 22.92 4.94 -5.91
C ARG A 48 21.71 4.44 -6.69
N ARG A 49 20.86 3.63 -6.07
CA ARG A 49 19.62 3.15 -6.70
C ARG A 49 18.56 4.23 -6.80
N ALA A 50 18.42 5.05 -5.76
CA ALA A 50 17.49 6.18 -5.75
C ALA A 50 17.83 7.19 -6.85
N GLU A 51 19.10 7.56 -6.99
CA GLU A 51 19.56 8.45 -8.07
C GLU A 51 19.28 7.86 -9.45
N TYR A 52 19.56 6.57 -9.66
CA TYR A 52 19.24 5.94 -10.95
C TYR A 52 17.73 5.90 -11.22
N ALA A 53 16.88 5.66 -10.23
CA ALA A 53 15.44 5.73 -10.40
C ALA A 53 14.97 7.14 -10.83
N LYS A 54 15.58 8.19 -10.25
CA LYS A 54 15.34 9.58 -10.65
C LYS A 54 15.84 9.86 -12.07
N GLU A 55 17.03 9.40 -12.45
CA GLU A 55 17.57 9.54 -13.82
C GLU A 55 16.63 8.96 -14.87
N LEU A 56 15.96 7.84 -14.54
CA LEU A 56 14.96 7.22 -15.43
C LEU A 56 13.59 7.93 -15.41
N GLY A 57 13.37 8.90 -14.52
CA GLY A 57 12.10 9.60 -14.37
C GLY A 57 11.02 8.79 -13.64
N ALA A 58 11.40 7.83 -12.80
CA ALA A 58 10.44 7.08 -11.99
C ALA A 58 9.68 8.02 -11.03
N PRO A 59 8.35 7.89 -10.89
CA PRO A 59 7.58 8.77 -10.02
C PRO A 59 7.61 8.33 -8.54
N ILE A 60 8.03 7.08 -8.26
CA ILE A 60 7.94 6.47 -6.94
C ILE A 60 8.99 5.36 -6.75
N ILE A 61 9.59 5.29 -5.57
CA ILE A 61 10.48 4.21 -5.12
C ILE A 61 9.91 3.55 -3.86
N MET A 62 10.51 2.42 -3.42
CA MET A 62 10.17 1.83 -2.12
C MET A 62 11.38 1.49 -1.25
N HIS A 63 11.15 1.48 0.06
CA HIS A 63 12.13 1.09 1.07
C HIS A 63 11.53 0.21 2.18
N ASP A 64 12.32 -0.77 2.64
CA ASP A 64 12.00 -1.63 3.78
C ASP A 64 12.56 -0.99 5.07
N TYR A 65 11.85 -0.03 5.66
CA TYR A 65 12.43 0.90 6.65
C TYR A 65 12.96 0.25 7.95
N LEU A 66 12.36 -0.85 8.42
CA LEU A 66 12.84 -1.54 9.63
C LEU A 66 14.11 -2.34 9.36
N THR A 67 14.14 -3.11 8.27
CA THR A 67 15.30 -3.93 7.91
C THR A 67 16.43 -3.12 7.29
N GLY A 68 16.12 -2.01 6.62
CA GLY A 68 17.09 -1.03 6.14
C GLY A 68 17.59 -0.09 7.25
N GLY A 69 16.76 0.12 8.28
CA GLY A 69 17.06 0.93 9.46
C GLY A 69 16.58 2.37 9.35
N LEU A 70 16.19 2.95 10.50
CA LEU A 70 15.63 4.29 10.60
C LEU A 70 16.57 5.40 10.12
N SER A 71 17.88 5.25 10.33
CA SER A 71 18.87 6.22 9.85
C SER A 71 18.89 6.29 8.32
N ALA A 72 18.87 5.13 7.65
CA ALA A 72 18.81 5.05 6.19
C ALA A 72 17.47 5.57 5.67
N ASN A 73 16.35 5.20 6.30
CA ASN A 73 15.03 5.68 5.91
C ASN A 73 14.93 7.21 5.98
N THR A 74 15.39 7.81 7.08
CA THR A 74 15.33 9.27 7.26
C THR A 74 16.18 10.00 6.23
N GLN A 75 17.38 9.48 5.91
CA GLN A 75 18.21 10.01 4.82
C GLN A 75 17.48 9.92 3.47
N LEU A 76 16.86 8.77 3.18
CA LEU A 76 16.12 8.57 1.92
C LEU A 76 14.89 9.47 1.82
N ALA A 77 14.15 9.65 2.91
CA ALA A 77 12.97 10.52 2.94
C ALA A 77 13.33 11.99 2.66
N GLN A 78 14.40 12.49 3.27
CA GLN A 78 14.92 13.84 2.98
C GLN A 78 15.37 13.97 1.52
N TRP A 79 16.03 12.94 0.99
CA TRP A 79 16.39 12.93 -0.42
C TRP A 79 15.15 12.93 -1.32
N CYS A 80 14.13 12.12 -1.02
CA CYS A 80 12.88 12.07 -1.78
C CYS A 80 12.19 13.43 -1.83
N GLN A 81 12.08 14.11 -0.69
CA GLN A 81 11.53 15.46 -0.59
C GLN A 81 12.29 16.45 -1.50
N ASN A 82 13.62 16.43 -1.47
CA ASN A 82 14.44 17.34 -2.26
C ASN A 82 14.44 17.03 -3.76
N ASN A 83 13.98 15.84 -4.15
CA ASN A 83 14.02 15.36 -5.54
C ASN A 83 12.63 15.13 -6.15
N GLY A 84 11.54 15.43 -5.43
CA GLY A 84 10.18 15.24 -5.91
C GLY A 84 9.82 13.77 -6.16
N MET A 85 10.37 12.85 -5.36
CA MET A 85 10.17 11.41 -5.50
C MET A 85 9.22 10.90 -4.42
N LEU A 86 8.17 10.17 -4.80
CA LEU A 86 7.32 9.51 -3.80
C LEU A 86 8.06 8.32 -3.16
N LEU A 87 7.81 8.09 -1.87
CA LEU A 87 8.45 7.05 -1.06
C LEU A 87 7.42 6.08 -0.46
N HIS A 88 7.32 4.90 -1.05
CA HIS A 88 6.50 3.80 -0.52
C HIS A 88 7.25 3.01 0.55
N ILE A 89 6.68 2.86 1.74
CA ILE A 89 7.33 2.16 2.85
C ILE A 89 6.72 0.78 3.06
N HIS A 90 7.57 -0.25 2.98
CA HIS A 90 7.22 -1.60 3.35
C HIS A 90 7.70 -1.91 4.78
N ARG A 91 6.83 -2.54 5.58
CA ARG A 91 7.06 -2.81 7.00
C ARG A 91 7.70 -4.17 7.28
N THR A 92 8.60 -4.64 6.39
CA THR A 92 9.27 -5.95 6.57
C THR A 92 9.84 -6.06 7.98
N MET A 93 9.68 -7.21 8.65
CA MET A 93 10.11 -7.48 10.05
C MET A 93 9.19 -6.94 11.16
N HIS A 94 8.15 -6.14 10.88
CA HIS A 94 7.31 -5.54 11.94
C HIS A 94 6.69 -6.57 12.91
N ALA A 95 6.17 -7.69 12.40
CA ALA A 95 5.53 -8.74 13.20
C ALA A 95 6.49 -9.46 14.18
N VAL A 96 7.81 -9.32 13.99
CA VAL A 96 8.80 -9.78 14.98
C VAL A 96 8.71 -8.93 16.25
N LEU A 97 8.30 -7.66 16.11
CA LEU A 97 8.25 -6.67 17.18
C LEU A 97 6.82 -6.48 17.72
N ASP A 98 5.79 -6.63 16.89
CA ASP A 98 4.45 -6.12 17.21
C ASP A 98 3.33 -7.16 17.34
N HIS A 99 3.61 -8.44 17.10
CA HIS A 99 2.59 -9.48 17.10
C HIS A 99 2.21 -9.97 18.51
N ASN A 100 3.16 -10.08 19.43
CA ASN A 100 2.88 -10.63 20.76
C ASN A 100 2.27 -9.55 21.68
N PRO A 101 1.04 -9.75 22.21
CA PRO A 101 0.38 -8.76 23.05
C PRO A 101 1.04 -8.54 24.42
N HIS A 102 1.93 -9.45 24.84
CA HIS A 102 2.60 -9.41 26.16
C HIS A 102 4.04 -8.91 26.11
N HIS A 103 4.65 -8.82 24.92
CA HIS A 103 6.04 -8.38 24.78
C HIS A 103 6.31 -7.82 23.39
N GLY A 104 6.84 -6.62 23.32
CA GLY A 104 7.22 -5.99 22.05
C GLY A 104 6.84 -4.52 21.97
N ILE A 105 6.69 -4.03 20.74
CA ILE A 105 6.29 -2.66 20.42
C ILE A 105 5.09 -2.75 19.49
N HIS A 106 3.91 -2.34 19.96
CA HIS A 106 2.70 -2.39 19.15
C HIS A 106 2.84 -1.57 17.84
N PHE A 107 2.27 -2.04 16.74
CA PHE A 107 2.44 -1.45 15.40
C PHE A 107 2.11 0.04 15.35
N ARG A 108 1.08 0.50 16.08
CA ARG A 108 0.73 1.93 16.23
C ARG A 108 1.89 2.83 16.68
N VAL A 109 2.90 2.32 17.37
CA VAL A 109 4.10 3.09 17.73
C VAL A 109 5.03 3.17 16.53
N LEU A 110 5.20 2.07 15.81
CA LEU A 110 6.00 1.98 14.59
C LEU A 110 5.44 2.89 13.47
N THR A 111 4.12 3.03 13.36
CA THR A 111 3.50 3.97 12.41
C THR A 111 3.83 5.44 12.73
N LYS A 112 3.82 5.83 14.01
CA LYS A 112 4.25 7.17 14.44
C LYS A 112 5.73 7.42 14.14
N ILE A 113 6.59 6.44 14.43
CA ILE A 113 8.02 6.52 14.13
C ILE A 113 8.24 6.70 12.62
N LEU A 114 7.50 5.98 11.78
CA LEU A 114 7.60 6.13 10.34
C LEU A 114 7.10 7.50 9.87
N ARG A 115 5.93 7.96 10.34
CA ARG A 115 5.40 9.29 9.97
C ARG A 115 6.39 10.41 10.31
N LEU A 116 7.10 10.30 11.42
CA LEU A 116 8.20 11.20 11.80
C LEU A 116 9.46 11.05 10.92
N SER A 117 9.87 9.82 10.62
CA SER A 117 11.06 9.53 9.82
C SER A 117 10.88 9.93 8.35
N GLY A 118 9.65 9.81 7.84
CA GLY A 118 9.25 10.16 6.49
C GLY A 118 8.93 8.95 5.61
N GLY A 119 7.82 9.05 4.89
CA GLY A 119 7.31 8.08 3.93
C GLY A 119 5.90 8.49 3.50
N ASP A 120 5.60 8.40 2.21
CA ASP A 120 4.30 8.82 1.67
C ASP A 120 3.25 7.73 1.82
N HIS A 121 3.67 6.46 1.75
CA HIS A 121 2.83 5.30 1.98
C HIS A 121 3.38 4.42 3.11
N LEU A 122 2.52 3.71 3.83
CA LEU A 122 2.92 2.64 4.75
C LEU A 122 1.90 1.50 4.74
N HIS A 123 2.38 0.26 4.66
CA HIS A 123 1.53 -0.93 4.83
C HIS A 123 0.85 -0.94 6.21
N SER A 124 -0.48 -1.01 6.22
CA SER A 124 -1.31 -0.88 7.43
C SER A 124 -2.03 -2.17 7.84
N GLY A 125 -1.95 -3.23 7.03
CA GLY A 125 -2.73 -4.46 7.22
C GLY A 125 -4.02 -4.41 6.42
N THR A 126 -4.77 -5.51 6.42
CA THR A 126 -5.99 -5.66 5.59
C THR A 126 -7.25 -5.96 6.40
N VAL A 127 -7.12 -6.37 7.66
CA VAL A 127 -8.20 -6.93 8.52
C VAL A 127 -8.75 -8.25 8.01
N VAL A 128 -9.11 -8.32 6.72
CA VAL A 128 -9.78 -9.46 6.08
C VAL A 128 -8.86 -10.37 5.26
N GLY A 129 -7.59 -10.01 5.12
CA GLY A 129 -6.63 -10.77 4.31
C GLY A 129 -5.90 -11.86 5.09
N LYS A 130 -4.81 -12.36 4.53
CA LYS A 130 -4.07 -13.52 5.06
C LYS A 130 -3.23 -13.24 6.32
N LEU A 131 -2.95 -11.97 6.60
CA LEU A 131 -2.11 -11.55 7.72
C LEU A 131 -3.02 -11.00 8.81
N GLU A 132 -2.66 -11.23 10.08
CA GLU A 132 -3.44 -10.72 11.21
C GLU A 132 -3.63 -9.21 11.15
N GLY A 133 -4.83 -8.77 11.57
CA GLY A 133 -5.14 -7.38 11.81
C GLY A 133 -6.47 -7.27 12.53
N ASP A 134 -6.44 -6.91 13.83
CA ASP A 134 -7.64 -6.54 14.56
C ASP A 134 -8.26 -5.26 13.96
N ARG A 135 -9.58 -5.24 13.78
CA ARG A 135 -10.26 -4.15 13.06
C ARG A 135 -10.18 -2.83 13.81
N ASP A 136 -10.49 -2.83 15.10
CA ASP A 136 -10.55 -1.60 15.90
C ASP A 136 -9.16 -0.99 16.08
N ALA A 137 -8.15 -1.83 16.36
CA ALA A 137 -6.77 -1.39 16.40
C ALA A 137 -6.31 -0.85 15.03
N THR A 138 -6.73 -1.50 13.93
CA THR A 138 -6.41 -1.06 12.56
C THR A 138 -6.95 0.33 12.26
N LEU A 139 -8.21 0.59 12.58
CA LEU A 139 -8.80 1.92 12.45
C LEU A 139 -8.03 2.95 13.27
N GLY A 140 -7.63 2.63 14.51
CA GLY A 140 -6.84 3.53 15.34
C GLY A 140 -5.49 3.94 14.74
N TRP A 141 -4.72 3.01 14.17
CA TRP A 141 -3.45 3.40 13.53
C TRP A 141 -3.61 4.00 12.14
N ILE A 142 -4.72 3.73 11.42
CA ILE A 142 -5.05 4.46 10.19
C ILE A 142 -5.30 5.94 10.50
N ASP A 143 -6.08 6.25 11.54
CA ASP A 143 -6.32 7.63 11.99
C ASP A 143 -4.98 8.30 12.36
N THR A 144 -4.12 7.57 13.09
CA THR A 144 -2.75 8.02 13.44
C THR A 144 -1.89 8.34 12.21
N MET A 145 -2.09 7.63 11.11
CA MET A 145 -1.33 7.82 9.87
C MET A 145 -1.81 9.04 9.08
N ARG A 146 -3.12 9.32 9.07
CA ARG A 146 -3.71 10.33 8.17
C ARG A 146 -4.02 11.66 8.85
N ASP A 147 -4.59 11.61 10.05
CA ASP A 147 -5.25 12.76 10.63
C ASP A 147 -4.24 13.72 11.29
N SER A 148 -4.62 14.99 11.42
CA SER A 148 -3.82 16.00 12.11
C SER A 148 -3.94 15.92 13.63
N TYR A 149 -5.13 15.57 14.14
CA TYR A 149 -5.39 15.40 15.56
C TYR A 149 -6.21 14.13 15.80
N ILE A 150 -5.71 13.27 16.67
CA ILE A 150 -6.34 12.01 17.06
C ILE A 150 -6.59 12.05 18.55
N LYS A 151 -7.86 11.96 18.96
CA LYS A 151 -8.24 11.89 20.37
C LYS A 151 -7.94 10.51 20.96
N GLU A 152 -7.64 10.47 22.25
CA GLU A 152 -7.57 9.26 23.04
C GLU A 152 -8.86 8.43 22.90
N ASP A 153 -8.68 7.14 22.62
CA ASP A 153 -9.74 6.15 22.50
C ASP A 153 -9.17 4.74 22.77
N ARG A 154 -9.32 4.26 24.02
CA ARG A 154 -8.87 2.91 24.39
C ARG A 154 -9.53 1.79 23.59
N THR A 155 -10.74 2.00 23.04
CA THR A 155 -11.43 0.96 22.27
C THR A 155 -10.70 0.64 20.96
N ARG A 156 -10.03 1.64 20.38
CA ARG A 156 -9.12 1.51 19.23
C ARG A 156 -7.64 1.38 19.63
N GLY A 157 -7.36 1.23 20.91
CA GLY A 157 -6.00 1.16 21.45
C GLY A 157 -5.21 2.46 21.34
N LEU A 158 -5.86 3.62 21.27
CA LEU A 158 -5.22 4.93 21.26
C LEU A 158 -5.09 5.44 22.69
N PHE A 159 -3.85 5.45 23.21
CA PHE A 159 -3.61 5.69 24.64
C PHE A 159 -3.47 7.17 25.03
N PHE A 160 -3.29 8.05 24.06
CA PHE A 160 -3.01 9.46 24.27
C PHE A 160 -3.63 10.25 23.12
N ASP A 161 -4.04 11.48 23.43
CA ASP A 161 -4.25 12.49 22.39
C ASP A 161 -2.94 12.66 21.59
N GLN A 162 -3.05 12.70 20.27
CA GLN A 162 -1.92 12.89 19.37
C GLN A 162 -2.22 14.04 18.43
N ASP A 163 -1.47 15.13 18.59
CA ASP A 163 -1.45 16.26 17.66
C ASP A 163 -0.21 16.16 16.77
N TRP A 164 -0.41 16.22 15.46
CA TRP A 164 0.63 16.22 14.43
C TRP A 164 0.88 17.62 13.84
N GLY A 165 0.14 18.63 14.29
CA GLY A 165 0.13 19.97 13.71
C GLY A 165 -0.19 19.89 12.22
N SER A 166 0.72 20.41 11.40
CA SER A 166 0.60 20.42 9.93
C SER A 166 1.45 19.34 9.25
N MET A 167 1.94 18.33 9.99
CA MET A 167 2.68 17.23 9.38
C MET A 167 1.79 16.47 8.39
N PRO A 168 2.22 16.27 7.13
CA PRO A 168 1.46 15.51 6.16
C PRO A 168 1.06 14.12 6.68
N GLY A 169 -0.09 13.64 6.22
CA GLY A 169 -0.53 12.27 6.45
C GLY A 169 0.27 11.27 5.61
N VAL A 170 0.15 10.00 5.96
CA VAL A 170 0.72 8.85 5.25
C VAL A 170 -0.43 8.02 4.70
N ILE A 171 -0.39 7.66 3.42
CA ILE A 171 -1.41 6.82 2.80
C ILE A 171 -1.30 5.38 3.33
N PRO A 172 -2.35 4.84 4.00
CA PRO A 172 -2.39 3.45 4.41
C PRO A 172 -2.47 2.52 3.21
N VAL A 173 -1.63 1.48 3.22
CA VAL A 173 -1.61 0.46 2.18
C VAL A 173 -2.16 -0.86 2.72
N ALA A 174 -3.31 -1.28 2.21
CA ALA A 174 -3.90 -2.58 2.49
C ALA A 174 -3.37 -3.61 1.48
N SER A 175 -2.61 -4.59 1.96
CA SER A 175 -1.94 -5.58 1.11
C SER A 175 -1.81 -6.92 1.82
N GLY A 176 -2.04 -8.02 1.08
CA GLY A 176 -1.78 -9.39 1.53
C GLY A 176 -3.03 -10.27 1.59
N GLY A 177 -3.14 -11.20 0.65
CA GLY A 177 -4.21 -12.22 0.64
C GLY A 177 -5.62 -11.68 0.39
N ILE A 178 -5.72 -10.53 -0.28
CA ILE A 178 -6.98 -9.91 -0.68
C ILE A 178 -7.29 -10.15 -2.17
N HIS A 179 -8.58 -10.13 -2.51
CA HIS A 179 -9.17 -10.40 -3.83
C HIS A 179 -10.50 -9.65 -3.94
N VAL A 180 -11.18 -9.72 -5.11
CA VAL A 180 -12.36 -8.88 -5.43
C VAL A 180 -13.48 -8.91 -4.39
N TRP A 181 -13.73 -10.05 -3.75
CA TRP A 181 -14.77 -10.17 -2.70
C TRP A 181 -14.48 -9.35 -1.45
N HIS A 182 -13.22 -8.98 -1.21
CA HIS A 182 -12.84 -8.13 -0.09
C HIS A 182 -13.06 -6.64 -0.38
N MET A 183 -13.32 -6.25 -1.63
CA MET A 183 -13.38 -4.84 -2.04
C MET A 183 -14.39 -4.00 -1.23
N PRO A 184 -15.63 -4.45 -0.98
CA PRO A 184 -16.60 -3.66 -0.20
C PRO A 184 -16.11 -3.37 1.23
N ALA A 185 -15.53 -4.36 1.90
CA ALA A 185 -14.97 -4.22 3.24
C ALA A 185 -13.73 -3.30 3.22
N LEU A 186 -12.84 -3.46 2.25
CA LEU A 186 -11.64 -2.62 2.14
C LEU A 186 -12.00 -1.15 1.91
N VAL A 187 -12.95 -0.85 1.01
CA VAL A 187 -13.42 0.53 0.78
C VAL A 187 -14.12 1.09 2.03
N SER A 188 -14.86 0.26 2.77
CA SER A 188 -15.49 0.67 4.03
C SER A 188 -14.48 0.96 5.16
N ILE A 189 -13.43 0.15 5.28
CA ILE A 189 -12.40 0.28 6.34
C ILE A 189 -11.44 1.44 6.04
N PHE A 190 -10.93 1.50 4.81
CA PHE A 190 -9.81 2.38 4.48
C PHE A 190 -10.24 3.69 3.81
N GLY A 191 -11.40 3.74 3.15
CA GLY A 191 -11.83 4.93 2.40
C GLY A 191 -10.94 5.27 1.21
N ASP A 192 -11.12 6.48 0.67
CA ASP A 192 -10.49 6.91 -0.59
C ASP A 192 -8.98 7.15 -0.47
N ASP A 193 -8.52 7.70 0.66
CA ASP A 193 -7.11 7.94 0.95
C ASP A 193 -6.44 6.65 1.41
N SER A 194 -6.31 5.69 0.49
CA SER A 194 -5.68 4.40 0.70
C SER A 194 -5.13 3.79 -0.59
N CYS A 195 -4.23 2.80 -0.47
CA CYS A 195 -3.79 1.98 -1.59
C CYS A 195 -4.14 0.51 -1.33
N LEU A 196 -4.92 -0.10 -2.22
CA LEU A 196 -5.33 -1.50 -2.12
C LEU A 196 -4.48 -2.35 -3.10
N GLN A 197 -3.69 -3.28 -2.58
CA GLN A 197 -2.73 -4.05 -3.38
C GLN A 197 -3.13 -5.51 -3.56
N PHE A 198 -3.37 -5.89 -4.82
CA PHE A 198 -3.77 -7.23 -5.22
C PHE A 198 -2.64 -7.93 -5.97
N GLY A 199 -1.71 -8.57 -5.25
CA GLY A 199 -0.65 -9.37 -5.85
C GLY A 199 -1.20 -10.66 -6.46
N GLY A 200 -1.42 -11.69 -5.62
CA GLY A 200 -2.04 -12.94 -6.03
C GLY A 200 -3.43 -12.75 -6.65
N GLY A 201 -4.23 -11.81 -6.12
CA GLY A 201 -5.55 -11.45 -6.65
C GLY A 201 -5.54 -10.75 -8.02
N THR A 202 -4.36 -10.50 -8.62
CA THR A 202 -4.24 -10.04 -10.02
C THR A 202 -3.52 -11.09 -10.86
N LEU A 203 -2.31 -11.50 -10.45
CA LEU A 203 -1.49 -12.43 -11.22
C LEU A 203 -2.07 -13.85 -11.26
N GLY A 204 -2.93 -14.20 -10.30
CA GLY A 204 -3.62 -15.49 -10.25
C GLY A 204 -4.92 -15.53 -11.06
N HIS A 205 -5.31 -14.44 -11.73
CA HIS A 205 -6.53 -14.42 -12.53
C HIS A 205 -6.44 -15.40 -13.70
N PRO A 206 -7.47 -16.24 -13.96
CA PRO A 206 -7.43 -17.29 -15.01
C PRO A 206 -7.11 -16.77 -16.42
N TRP A 207 -7.42 -15.51 -16.70
CA TRP A 207 -7.18 -14.87 -18.00
C TRP A 207 -5.95 -13.95 -18.04
N GLY A 208 -5.08 -14.05 -17.03
CA GLY A 208 -3.82 -13.31 -16.95
C GLY A 208 -3.94 -11.91 -16.34
N ASN A 209 -2.80 -11.24 -16.25
CA ASN A 209 -2.62 -10.04 -15.41
C ASN A 209 -3.53 -8.87 -15.80
N ALA A 210 -3.71 -8.61 -17.09
CA ALA A 210 -4.54 -7.49 -17.57
C ALA A 210 -6.00 -7.68 -17.16
N ALA A 211 -6.54 -8.90 -17.30
CA ALA A 211 -7.89 -9.23 -16.86
C ALA A 211 -8.02 -9.15 -15.34
N GLY A 212 -7.05 -9.66 -14.58
CA GLY A 212 -7.03 -9.51 -13.12
C GLY A 212 -7.00 -8.05 -12.66
N ALA A 213 -6.23 -7.20 -13.35
CA ALA A 213 -6.18 -5.77 -13.05
C ALA A 213 -7.52 -5.08 -13.36
N ALA A 214 -8.13 -5.41 -14.50
CA ALA A 214 -9.46 -4.91 -14.88
C ALA A 214 -10.53 -5.34 -13.86
N ALA A 215 -10.54 -6.61 -13.44
CA ALA A 215 -11.48 -7.12 -12.43
C ALA A 215 -11.38 -6.33 -11.11
N ASN A 216 -10.16 -6.13 -10.59
CA ASN A 216 -9.95 -5.34 -9.38
C ASN A 216 -10.35 -3.87 -9.57
N ARG A 217 -10.07 -3.27 -10.73
CA ARG A 217 -10.46 -1.88 -11.04
C ARG A 217 -11.98 -1.70 -11.11
N VAL A 218 -12.70 -2.60 -11.79
CA VAL A 218 -14.17 -2.57 -11.86
C VAL A 218 -14.77 -2.75 -10.47
N ALA A 219 -14.24 -3.69 -9.67
CA ALA A 219 -14.74 -3.92 -8.31
C ALA A 219 -14.61 -2.68 -7.42
N VAL A 220 -13.47 -1.97 -7.46
CA VAL A 220 -13.29 -0.76 -6.63
C VAL A 220 -14.18 0.38 -7.09
N GLU A 221 -14.30 0.62 -8.40
CA GLU A 221 -15.16 1.69 -8.94
C GLU A 221 -16.63 1.44 -8.62
N ALA A 222 -17.11 0.20 -8.74
CA ALA A 222 -18.48 -0.17 -8.37
C ALA A 222 -18.75 0.03 -6.87
N CYS A 223 -17.78 -0.30 -6.00
CA CYS A 223 -17.92 -0.07 -4.56
C CYS A 223 -17.93 1.43 -4.24
N VAL A 224 -17.07 2.23 -4.87
CA VAL A 224 -17.04 3.69 -4.67
C VAL A 224 -18.34 4.34 -5.15
N GLU A 225 -18.85 3.94 -6.31
CA GLU A 225 -20.13 4.42 -6.84
C GLU A 225 -21.28 4.10 -5.88
N ALA A 226 -21.41 2.83 -5.46
CA ALA A 226 -22.45 2.40 -4.54
C ALA A 226 -22.39 3.17 -3.21
N ARG A 227 -21.20 3.32 -2.63
CA ARG A 227 -21.00 4.13 -1.41
C ARG A 227 -21.47 5.56 -1.60
N ASN A 228 -21.11 6.18 -2.72
CA ASN A 228 -21.48 7.57 -3.01
C ASN A 228 -22.99 7.73 -3.26
N GLN A 229 -23.71 6.65 -3.60
CA GLN A 229 -25.17 6.59 -3.67
C GLN A 229 -25.84 6.28 -2.30
N GLY A 230 -25.07 6.16 -1.23
CA GLY A 230 -25.56 5.89 0.13
C GLY A 230 -25.78 4.41 0.44
N VAL A 231 -25.21 3.50 -0.36
CA VAL A 231 -25.32 2.05 -0.14
C VAL A 231 -24.35 1.59 0.96
N GLU A 232 -24.84 0.75 1.86
CA GLU A 232 -24.07 0.15 2.95
C GLU A 232 -23.19 -1.00 2.43
N LEU A 233 -21.93 -0.70 2.07
CA LEU A 233 -21.03 -1.62 1.38
C LEU A 233 -20.87 -3.01 2.01
N GLU A 234 -20.73 -3.09 3.33
CA GLU A 234 -20.52 -4.39 3.99
C GLU A 234 -21.79 -5.24 4.09
N LYS A 235 -22.97 -4.61 3.96
CA LYS A 235 -24.26 -5.33 3.92
C LYS A 235 -24.63 -5.76 2.51
N GLU A 236 -24.37 -4.90 1.53
CA GLU A 236 -24.80 -5.08 0.14
C GLU A 236 -23.66 -5.49 -0.81
N GLY A 237 -22.46 -5.77 -0.28
CA GLY A 237 -21.24 -6.01 -1.06
C GLY A 237 -21.38 -7.10 -2.13
N LYS A 238 -22.08 -8.20 -1.81
CA LYS A 238 -22.34 -9.28 -2.78
C LYS A 238 -23.19 -8.81 -3.95
N ASP A 239 -24.23 -8.01 -3.68
CA ASP A 239 -25.14 -7.53 -4.71
C ASP A 239 -24.47 -6.46 -5.58
N ILE A 240 -23.65 -5.60 -4.99
CA ILE A 240 -22.82 -4.63 -5.71
C ILE A 240 -21.91 -5.34 -6.73
N LEU A 241 -21.13 -6.33 -6.28
CA LEU A 241 -20.20 -7.05 -7.14
C LEU A 241 -20.92 -7.92 -8.19
N THR A 242 -22.04 -8.55 -7.83
CA THR A 242 -22.87 -9.33 -8.77
C THR A 242 -23.44 -8.45 -9.88
N LYS A 243 -23.89 -7.23 -9.55
CA LYS A 243 -24.38 -6.26 -10.55
C LYS A 243 -23.24 -5.81 -11.47
N ALA A 244 -22.07 -5.50 -10.93
CA ALA A 244 -20.91 -5.10 -11.72
C ALA A 244 -20.42 -6.21 -12.66
N SER A 245 -20.41 -7.46 -12.20
CA SER A 245 -19.95 -8.60 -13.00
C SER A 245 -20.90 -9.00 -14.13
N ALA A 246 -22.16 -8.52 -14.12
CA ALA A 246 -23.06 -8.67 -15.26
C ALA A 246 -22.53 -7.95 -16.52
N HIS A 247 -21.67 -6.93 -16.34
CA HIS A 247 -21.10 -6.13 -17.42
C HIS A 247 -19.57 -6.22 -17.51
N SER A 248 -18.91 -6.97 -16.61
CA SER A 248 -17.47 -7.24 -16.67
C SER A 248 -17.20 -8.75 -16.57
N PRO A 249 -16.89 -9.40 -17.72
CA PRO A 249 -16.50 -10.81 -17.75
C PRO A 249 -15.27 -11.10 -16.87
N GLU A 250 -14.30 -10.19 -16.81
CA GLU A 250 -13.10 -10.32 -15.99
C GLU A 250 -13.46 -10.37 -14.50
N LEU A 251 -14.31 -9.44 -14.03
CA LEU A 251 -14.78 -9.47 -12.64
C LEU A 251 -15.58 -10.74 -12.35
N LYS A 252 -16.44 -11.17 -13.28
CA LYS A 252 -17.22 -12.40 -13.12
C LYS A 252 -16.32 -13.61 -12.89
N ILE A 253 -15.26 -13.76 -13.69
CA ILE A 253 -14.31 -14.86 -13.53
C ILE A 253 -13.51 -14.74 -12.23
N ALA A 254 -13.07 -13.54 -11.86
CA ALA A 254 -12.38 -13.31 -10.60
C ALA A 254 -13.25 -13.65 -9.36
N MET A 255 -14.57 -13.53 -9.47
CA MET A 255 -15.52 -13.88 -8.41
C MET A 255 -15.73 -15.40 -8.25
N GLU A 256 -15.40 -16.20 -9.26
CA GLU A 256 -15.53 -17.67 -9.26
C GLU A 256 -14.29 -18.39 -8.68
N THR A 257 -13.20 -17.65 -8.44
CA THR A 257 -11.90 -18.16 -7.94
C THR A 257 -11.62 -17.73 -6.52
#